data_AF-A0A3N0C9Q3-F1
#
_entry.id   AF-A0A3N0C9Q3-F1
#
_cell.length_a   1.000
_cell.length_b   1.000
_cell.length_c   1.000
_cell.angle_alpha   90.00
_cell.angle_beta   90.00
_cell.angle_gamma   90.00
#
_symmetry.space_group_name_H-M   'P 1'
#
loop_
_entity.id
_entity.type
_entity.pdbx_description
1 polymer ?
#
loop_
_entity_poly.entity_id
_entity_poly.type
_entity_poly.pdbx_seq_one_letter_code
_entity_poly.pdbx_strand_id
1 'polypeptide(L)'
;LPTKTWIEIVSTAHRVGIRSSSTMMYGHVDNPRHWVNHLNVLRTIQQHNIEAGIPGFTEFVPLPFVHNSAPIYLAGVARPGPTLRDNLAVHAMARILLHNRIPNIQTSWVKLGTQGTQAMLNAGANDLGGTLMEETISRMAGSEHGSAKTVEELTTISTGINRPVTERTTTYGHPTPR
;
A
#
# COMPACT_ATOMS: atom_id res chain seq x y z
N LEU A 1 9.52 -9.61 13.61
CA LEU A 1 10.77 -9.96 12.89
C LEU A 1 11.65 -8.72 12.80
N PRO A 2 12.95 -8.81 13.06
CA PRO A 2 13.88 -7.71 12.80
C PRO A 2 13.94 -7.36 11.31
N THR A 3 14.17 -6.09 10.97
CA THR A 3 14.22 -5.60 9.58
C THR A 3 15.22 -6.37 8.72
N LYS A 4 16.41 -6.67 9.24
CA LYS A 4 17.45 -7.42 8.51
C LYS A 4 16.95 -8.80 8.04
N THR A 5 16.26 -9.53 8.92
CA THR A 5 15.68 -10.84 8.60
C THR A 5 14.59 -10.73 7.54
N TRP A 6 13.74 -9.69 7.61
CA TRP A 6 12.74 -9.45 6.58
C TRP A 6 13.38 -9.19 5.21
N ILE A 7 14.43 -8.37 5.16
CA ILE A 7 15.19 -8.08 3.93
C ILE A 7 15.78 -9.38 3.36
N GLU A 8 16.39 -10.21 4.20
CA GLU A 8 16.98 -11.49 3.80
C GLU A 8 15.94 -12.44 3.18
N ILE A 9 14.78 -12.59 3.82
CA ILE A 9 13.69 -13.44 3.34
C ILE A 9 13.19 -12.96 1.98
N VAL A 10 12.84 -11.68 1.87
CA VAL A 10 12.29 -11.11 0.64
C VAL A 10 13.30 -11.15 -0.50
N SER A 11 14.56 -10.79 -0.23
CA SER A 11 15.61 -10.84 -1.25
C SER A 11 15.89 -12.27 -1.70
N THR A 12 15.78 -13.26 -0.80
CA THR A 12 15.89 -14.68 -1.15
C THR A 12 14.74 -15.13 -2.05
N ALA A 13 13.50 -14.77 -1.70
CA ALA A 13 12.33 -15.07 -2.52
C ALA A 13 12.47 -14.50 -3.94
N HIS A 14 12.92 -13.25 -4.06
CA HIS A 14 13.18 -12.58 -5.33
C HIS A 14 14.26 -13.29 -6.16
N ARG A 15 15.38 -13.69 -5.54
CA ARG A 15 16.45 -14.45 -6.22
C ARG A 15 16.00 -15.81 -6.76
N VAL A 16 15.04 -16.47 -6.12
CA VAL A 16 14.48 -17.74 -6.59
C VAL A 16 13.28 -17.57 -7.53
N GLY A 17 13.02 -16.34 -7.99
CA GLY A 17 12.03 -16.04 -9.02
C GLY A 17 10.64 -15.65 -8.52
N ILE A 18 10.44 -15.58 -7.20
CA ILE A 18 9.13 -15.21 -6.60
C ILE A 18 9.01 -13.69 -6.57
N ARG A 19 7.91 -13.14 -7.08
CA ARG A 19 7.55 -11.71 -6.92
C ARG A 19 6.76 -11.50 -5.63
N SER A 20 6.80 -10.30 -5.09
CA SER A 20 6.02 -9.96 -3.90
C SER A 20 5.49 -8.53 -3.94
N SER A 21 4.52 -8.22 -3.09
CA SER A 21 4.23 -6.84 -2.71
C SER A 21 5.21 -6.36 -1.63
N SER A 22 5.18 -5.05 -1.36
CA SER A 22 5.87 -4.42 -0.23
C SER A 22 4.87 -3.56 0.55
N THR A 23 4.94 -3.56 1.88
CA THR A 23 3.97 -2.84 2.70
C THR A 23 4.65 -2.01 3.78
N MET A 24 4.04 -0.89 4.12
CA MET A 24 4.47 -0.05 5.24
C MET A 24 3.25 0.39 6.04
N MET A 25 3.16 -0.03 7.30
CA MET A 25 2.22 0.58 8.23
C MET A 25 2.76 1.94 8.67
N TYR A 26 1.88 2.94 8.80
CA TYR A 26 2.26 4.28 9.22
C TYR A 26 1.20 5.00 10.03
N GLY A 27 1.61 6.02 10.78
CA GLY A 27 0.70 6.83 11.60
C GLY A 27 0.48 6.26 13.00
N HIS A 28 1.36 5.37 13.45
CA HIS A 28 1.38 4.82 14.81
C HIS A 28 2.46 5.54 15.64
N VAL A 29 3.40 4.78 16.21
CA VAL A 29 4.58 5.27 16.96
C VAL A 29 5.67 5.90 16.08
N ASP A 30 5.49 5.89 14.77
CA ASP A 30 6.48 6.29 13.79
C ASP A 30 6.40 7.77 13.41
N ASN A 31 7.42 8.26 12.74
CA ASN A 31 7.55 9.65 12.30
C ASN A 31 8.05 9.71 10.85
N PRO A 32 8.03 10.89 10.18
CA PRO A 32 8.41 11.00 8.78
C PRO A 32 9.80 10.46 8.42
N ARG A 33 10.78 10.53 9.33
CA ARG A 33 12.12 9.97 9.07
C ARG A 33 12.06 8.45 8.94
N HIS A 34 11.19 7.79 9.72
CA HIS A 34 10.99 6.34 9.61
C HIS A 34 10.35 5.96 8.25
N TRP A 35 9.39 6.76 7.76
CA TRP A 35 8.77 6.53 6.45
C TRP A 35 9.79 6.60 5.32
N VAL A 36 10.62 7.66 5.33
CA VAL A 36 11.68 7.84 4.34
C VAL A 36 12.69 6.70 4.40
N ASN A 37 13.11 6.29 5.60
CA ASN A 37 14.05 5.17 5.76
C ASN A 37 13.47 3.86 5.23
N HIS A 38 12.19 3.59 5.49
CA HIS A 38 11.51 2.40 4.98
C HIS A 38 11.47 2.40 3.45
N LEU A 39 11.06 3.51 2.82
CA LEU A 39 11.05 3.65 1.36
C LEU A 39 12.44 3.50 0.75
N ASN A 40 13.49 4.01 1.41
CA ASN A 40 14.88 3.82 0.97
C ASN A 40 15.33 2.35 1.02
N VAL A 41 14.92 1.59 2.04
CA VAL A 41 15.18 0.14 2.10
C VAL A 41 14.53 -0.56 0.91
N LEU A 42 13.23 -0.31 0.67
CA LEU A 42 12.51 -0.90 -0.46
C LEU A 42 13.15 -0.54 -1.81
N ARG A 43 13.50 0.74 -1.98
CA ARG A 43 14.20 1.23 -3.18
C ARG A 43 15.53 0.52 -3.40
N THR A 44 16.30 0.32 -2.34
CA THR A 44 17.63 -0.32 -2.41
C THR A 44 17.51 -1.77 -2.85
N ILE A 45 16.58 -2.53 -2.26
CA ILE A 45 16.32 -3.92 -2.65
C ILE A 45 15.90 -3.98 -4.13
N GLN A 46 14.92 -3.14 -4.51
CA GLN A 46 14.42 -3.15 -5.87
C GLN A 46 15.45 -2.72 -6.91
N GLN A 47 16.29 -1.73 -6.57
CA GLN A 47 17.38 -1.27 -7.43
C GLN A 47 18.37 -2.42 -7.69
N HIS A 48 18.75 -3.16 -6.64
CA HIS A 48 19.60 -4.34 -6.79
C HIS A 48 18.96 -5.42 -7.68
N ASN A 49 17.67 -5.70 -7.49
CA ASN A 49 16.96 -6.68 -8.32
C ASN A 49 16.92 -6.28 -9.80
N ILE A 50 16.70 -5.00 -10.09
CA ILE A 50 16.72 -4.46 -11.45
C ILE A 50 18.11 -4.62 -12.08
N GLU A 51 19.17 -4.28 -11.34
CA GLU A 51 20.57 -4.42 -11.80
C GLU A 51 20.95 -5.87 -12.06
N ALA A 52 20.47 -6.80 -11.23
CA ALA A 52 20.70 -8.23 -11.38
C ALA A 52 19.77 -8.89 -12.43
N GLY A 53 18.79 -8.18 -12.98
CA GLY A 53 17.82 -8.71 -13.93
C GLY A 53 16.87 -9.76 -13.34
N ILE A 54 16.60 -9.71 -12.03
CA ILE A 54 15.76 -10.69 -11.33
C ILE A 54 14.40 -10.10 -10.92
N PRO A 55 13.39 -10.94 -10.61
CA PRO A 55 12.12 -10.48 -10.09
C PRO A 55 12.25 -9.64 -8.81
N GLY A 56 11.23 -8.84 -8.52
CA GLY A 56 11.22 -7.96 -7.36
C GLY A 56 9.81 -7.62 -6.90
N PHE A 57 9.67 -6.43 -6.33
CA PHE A 57 8.37 -5.92 -5.90
C PHE A 57 7.48 -5.56 -7.09
N THR A 58 6.21 -5.99 -7.05
CA THR A 58 5.17 -5.58 -8.01
C THR A 58 4.54 -4.25 -7.65
N GLU A 59 4.43 -3.97 -6.34
CA GLU A 59 3.71 -2.83 -5.80
C GLU A 59 4.17 -2.45 -4.39
N PHE A 60 3.91 -1.21 -4.02
CA PHE A 60 4.02 -0.70 -2.66
C PHE A 60 2.62 -0.38 -2.11
N VAL A 61 2.34 -0.88 -0.91
CA VAL A 61 1.06 -0.74 -0.21
C VAL A 61 1.25 0.02 1.10
N PRO A 62 1.07 1.35 1.12
CA PRO A 62 0.99 2.12 2.35
C PRO A 62 -0.30 1.77 3.12
N LEU A 63 -0.15 1.40 4.39
CA LEU A 63 -1.23 0.95 5.26
C LEU A 63 -1.41 1.93 6.43
N PRO A 64 -2.39 2.85 6.37
CA PRO A 64 -2.66 3.73 7.51
C PRO A 64 -3.05 2.88 8.73
N PHE A 65 -2.54 3.28 9.90
CA PHE A 65 -2.84 2.64 11.17
C PHE A 65 -4.28 2.96 11.60
N VAL A 66 -5.10 1.93 11.78
CA VAL A 66 -6.46 2.03 12.34
C VAL A 66 -6.35 1.69 13.83
N HIS A 67 -6.73 2.63 14.69
CA HIS A 67 -6.30 2.65 16.09
C HIS A 67 -7.37 2.18 17.09
N ASN A 68 -8.66 2.25 16.73
CA ASN A 68 -9.81 2.09 17.64
C ASN A 68 -9.71 0.86 18.56
N SER A 69 -9.24 -0.27 18.03
CA SER A 69 -9.10 -1.53 18.79
C SER A 69 -7.66 -2.03 18.90
N ALA A 70 -6.67 -1.21 18.54
CA ALA A 70 -5.27 -1.63 18.52
C ALA A 70 -4.65 -1.58 19.94
N PRO A 71 -4.06 -2.68 20.47
CA PRO A 71 -3.53 -2.72 21.84
C PRO A 71 -2.52 -1.62 22.16
N ILE A 72 -1.66 -1.26 21.19
CA ILE A 72 -0.64 -0.21 21.37
C ILE A 72 -1.25 1.20 21.49
N TYR A 73 -2.42 1.43 20.88
CA TYR A 73 -3.16 2.68 21.05
C TYR A 73 -3.89 2.70 22.40
N LEU A 74 -4.55 1.59 22.76
CA LEU A 74 -5.23 1.44 24.06
C LEU A 74 -4.27 1.56 25.24
N ALA A 75 -3.00 1.18 25.06
CA ALA A 75 -1.93 1.36 26.04
C ALA A 75 -1.33 2.79 26.08
N GLY A 76 -1.81 3.73 25.24
CA GLY A 76 -1.33 5.11 25.19
C GLY A 76 0.05 5.29 24.52
N VAL A 77 0.54 4.27 23.79
CA VAL A 77 1.89 4.26 23.21
C VAL A 77 1.89 4.75 21.75
N ALA A 78 0.76 4.62 21.04
CA ALA A 78 0.62 5.04 19.65
C ALA A 78 -0.31 6.25 19.48
N ARG A 79 -0.12 6.96 18.36
CA ARG A 79 -1.03 8.00 17.88
C ARG A 79 -2.37 7.40 17.39
N PRO A 80 -3.45 8.20 17.31
CA PRO A 80 -4.76 7.78 16.79
C PRO A 80 -4.77 7.62 15.26
N GLY A 81 -3.71 7.05 14.68
CA GLY A 81 -3.56 6.94 13.23
C GLY A 81 -3.02 8.20 12.55
N PRO A 82 -2.80 8.12 11.23
CA PRO A 82 -2.33 9.24 10.42
C PRO A 82 -3.43 10.27 10.15
N THR A 83 -3.04 11.53 10.05
CA THR A 83 -3.92 12.59 9.51
C THR A 83 -4.08 12.46 7.99
N LEU A 84 -5.06 13.17 7.40
CA LEU A 84 -5.16 13.27 5.94
C LEU A 84 -3.86 13.79 5.31
N ARG A 85 -3.19 14.74 5.95
CA ARG A 85 -1.89 15.27 5.50
C ARG A 85 -0.81 14.19 5.51
N ASP A 86 -0.78 13.34 6.53
CA ASP A 86 0.17 12.23 6.60
C ASP A 86 -0.10 11.20 5.49
N ASN A 87 -1.37 10.86 5.24
CA ASN A 87 -1.76 9.97 4.14
C ASN A 87 -1.29 10.51 2.79
N LEU A 88 -1.58 11.79 2.49
CA LEU A 88 -1.12 12.46 1.27
C LEU A 88 0.41 12.46 1.16
N ALA A 89 1.11 12.80 2.25
CA ALA A 89 2.56 12.86 2.27
C ALA A 89 3.19 11.49 2.00
N VAL A 90 2.70 10.42 2.62
CA VAL A 90 3.24 9.07 2.42
C VAL A 90 3.06 8.60 0.97
N HIS A 91 1.89 8.82 0.36
CA HIS A 91 1.66 8.42 -1.02
C HIS A 91 2.49 9.25 -2.01
N ALA A 92 2.57 10.57 -1.80
CA ALA A 92 3.38 11.45 -2.64
C ALA A 92 4.88 11.13 -2.54
N MET A 93 5.38 10.90 -1.31
CA MET A 93 6.77 10.48 -1.10
C MET A 93 7.06 9.13 -1.72
N ALA A 94 6.16 8.15 -1.59
CA ALA A 94 6.32 6.86 -2.25
C ALA A 94 6.43 7.01 -3.76
N ARG A 95 5.57 7.83 -4.38
CA ARG A 95 5.62 8.11 -5.83
C ARG A 95 6.95 8.70 -6.28
N ILE A 96 7.49 9.64 -5.51
CA ILE A 96 8.75 10.32 -5.83
C ILE A 96 9.94 9.40 -5.57
N LEU A 97 10.03 8.80 -4.38
CA LEU A 97 11.20 8.05 -3.94
C LEU A 97 11.33 6.68 -4.63
N LEU A 98 10.21 6.05 -5.02
CA LEU A 98 10.19 4.76 -5.70
C LEU A 98 10.09 4.89 -7.23
N HIS A 99 10.19 6.11 -7.77
CA HIS A 99 10.04 6.39 -9.20
C HIS A 99 10.94 5.49 -10.07
N ASN A 100 10.34 4.80 -11.04
CA ASN A 100 10.94 3.81 -11.94
C ASN A 100 11.52 2.54 -11.26
N ARG A 101 11.29 2.35 -9.96
CA ARG A 101 11.71 1.13 -9.24
C ARG A 101 10.50 0.27 -8.89
N ILE A 102 9.52 0.87 -8.21
CA ILE A 102 8.24 0.24 -7.88
C ILE A 102 7.15 1.16 -8.44
N PRO A 103 6.67 0.92 -9.68
CA PRO A 103 5.78 1.85 -10.37
C PRO A 103 4.37 1.90 -9.76
N ASN A 104 3.96 0.83 -9.08
CA ASN A 104 2.60 0.69 -8.58
C ASN A 104 2.52 1.02 -7.10
N ILE A 105 1.64 1.96 -6.78
CA ILE A 105 1.35 2.38 -5.41
C ILE A 105 -0.13 2.17 -5.19
N GLN A 106 -0.44 1.27 -4.26
CA GLN A 106 -1.81 0.95 -3.90
C GLN A 106 -2.36 1.94 -2.87
N THR A 107 -3.66 2.17 -2.87
CA THR A 107 -4.39 2.84 -1.79
C THR A 107 -5.44 1.90 -1.21
N SER A 108 -5.60 1.91 0.12
CA SER A 108 -6.54 1.02 0.82
C SER A 108 -7.88 1.72 1.03
N TRP A 109 -8.86 1.41 0.18
CA TRP A 109 -10.21 1.96 0.30
C TRP A 109 -10.93 1.54 1.58
N VAL A 110 -10.57 0.40 2.17
CA VAL A 110 -11.20 -0.08 3.39
C VAL A 110 -10.75 0.73 4.60
N LYS A 111 -9.56 1.33 4.54
CA LYS A 111 -9.03 2.15 5.63
C LYS A 111 -9.30 3.64 5.47
N LEU A 112 -9.42 4.10 4.22
CA LEU A 112 -9.52 5.52 3.88
C LEU A 112 -10.92 5.94 3.41
N GLY A 113 -11.82 4.97 3.17
CA GLY A 113 -13.10 5.22 2.54
C GLY A 113 -12.97 5.75 1.11
N THR A 114 -14.10 6.06 0.46
CA THR A 114 -14.12 6.54 -0.93
C THR A 114 -13.37 7.87 -1.10
N GLN A 115 -13.67 8.87 -0.26
CA GLN A 115 -13.09 10.21 -0.40
C GLN A 115 -11.57 10.22 -0.13
N GLY A 116 -11.12 9.51 0.90
CA GLY A 116 -9.69 9.38 1.19
C GLY A 116 -8.97 8.65 0.06
N THR A 117 -9.57 7.60 -0.50
CA THR A 117 -9.03 6.88 -1.66
C THR A 117 -8.88 7.77 -2.88
N GLN A 118 -9.90 8.55 -3.21
CA GLN A 118 -9.84 9.54 -4.30
C GLN A 118 -8.72 10.56 -4.10
N ALA A 119 -8.55 11.05 -2.87
CA ALA A 119 -7.45 11.93 -2.53
C ALA A 119 -6.08 11.26 -2.76
N MET A 120 -5.92 9.98 -2.39
CA MET A 120 -4.66 9.25 -2.60
C MET A 120 -4.37 8.95 -4.06
N LEU A 121 -5.39 8.66 -4.87
CA LEU A 121 -5.24 8.52 -6.32
C LEU A 121 -4.68 9.82 -6.94
N ASN A 122 -5.17 10.97 -6.49
CA ASN A 122 -4.64 12.27 -6.91
C ASN A 122 -3.26 12.61 -6.32
N ALA A 123 -2.80 11.90 -5.29
CA ALA A 123 -1.53 12.12 -4.61
C ALA A 123 -0.42 11.12 -4.99
N GLY A 124 -0.64 10.29 -6.01
CA GLY A 124 0.39 9.41 -6.56
C GLY A 124 0.07 7.92 -6.50
N ALA A 125 -1.04 7.51 -5.86
CA ALA A 125 -1.54 6.14 -6.01
C ALA A 125 -2.06 5.90 -7.44
N ASN A 126 -1.89 4.67 -7.92
CA ASN A 126 -2.39 4.23 -9.23
C ASN A 126 -3.06 2.85 -9.17
N ASP A 127 -3.19 2.27 -7.97
CA ASP A 127 -3.83 0.98 -7.77
C ASP A 127 -4.85 1.07 -6.61
N LEU A 128 -6.07 0.64 -6.89
CA LEU A 128 -7.16 0.57 -5.92
C LEU A 128 -7.15 -0.74 -5.10
N GLY A 129 -6.28 -1.69 -5.48
CA GLY A 129 -6.35 -3.05 -4.99
C GLY A 129 -7.54 -3.81 -5.59
N GLY A 130 -7.90 -4.92 -4.95
CA GLY A 130 -8.99 -5.79 -5.41
C GLY A 130 -10.27 -5.67 -4.56
N THR A 131 -11.26 -6.46 -4.96
CA THR A 131 -12.44 -6.73 -4.14
C THR A 131 -12.02 -7.63 -2.98
N LEU A 132 -12.06 -7.10 -1.76
CA LEU A 132 -11.91 -7.93 -0.56
C LEU A 132 -13.28 -8.58 -0.31
N MET A 133 -13.33 -9.91 -0.23
CA MET A 133 -14.59 -10.61 0.02
C MET A 133 -14.96 -10.63 1.51
N GLU A 134 -13.97 -10.66 2.40
CA GLU A 134 -14.15 -10.53 3.86
C GLU A 134 -12.89 -9.94 4.53
N GLU A 135 -12.82 -8.62 4.71
CA GLU A 135 -11.71 -8.04 5.47
C GLU A 135 -11.96 -8.04 6.98
N THR A 136 -11.71 -9.19 7.61
CA THR A 136 -11.90 -9.37 9.06
C THR A 136 -10.91 -8.55 9.90
N ILE A 137 -9.68 -8.32 9.41
CA ILE A 137 -8.63 -7.62 10.18
C ILE A 137 -8.94 -6.12 10.35
N SER A 138 -9.29 -5.40 9.28
CA SER A 138 -9.61 -3.96 9.40
C SER A 138 -10.92 -3.74 10.15
N ARG A 139 -11.91 -4.65 10.04
CA ARG A 139 -13.10 -4.63 10.89
C ARG A 139 -12.75 -4.85 12.36
N MET A 140 -11.92 -5.85 12.68
CA MET A 140 -11.46 -6.09 14.05
C MET A 140 -10.65 -4.92 14.62
N ALA A 141 -9.97 -4.15 13.77
CA ALA A 141 -9.27 -2.92 14.16
C ALA A 141 -10.21 -1.71 14.31
N GLY A 142 -11.48 -1.83 13.89
CA GLY A 142 -12.52 -0.81 14.02
C GLY A 142 -12.73 0.09 12.81
N SER A 143 -12.45 -0.38 11.59
CA SER A 143 -12.80 0.34 10.36
C SER A 143 -14.32 0.31 10.11
N GLU A 144 -14.88 1.46 9.75
CA GLU A 144 -16.31 1.65 9.43
C GLU A 144 -16.60 1.65 7.91
N HIS A 145 -15.57 1.57 7.05
CA HIS A 145 -15.72 1.81 5.60
C HIS A 145 -16.14 0.58 4.77
N GLY A 146 -16.68 -0.45 5.43
CA GLY A 146 -17.20 -1.68 4.81
C GLY A 146 -16.16 -2.78 4.64
N SER A 147 -16.62 -4.03 4.52
CA SER A 147 -15.76 -5.22 4.41
C SER A 147 -15.61 -5.76 2.99
N ALA A 148 -16.36 -5.20 2.04
CA ALA A 148 -16.37 -5.58 0.63
C ALA A 148 -16.78 -4.41 -0.27
N LYS A 149 -16.31 -4.43 -1.52
CA LYS A 149 -16.77 -3.58 -2.62
C LYS A 149 -16.91 -4.40 -3.90
N THR A 150 -17.93 -4.13 -4.70
CA THR A 150 -18.09 -4.70 -6.05
C THR A 150 -17.14 -4.03 -7.04
N VAL A 151 -16.96 -4.63 -8.22
CA VAL A 151 -16.19 -4.03 -9.32
C VAL A 151 -16.78 -2.68 -9.75
N GLU A 152 -18.11 -2.57 -9.76
CA GLU A 152 -18.82 -1.34 -10.12
C GLU A 152 -18.57 -0.22 -9.09
N GLU A 153 -18.57 -0.55 -7.80
CA GLU A 153 -18.23 0.41 -6.74
C GLU A 153 -16.78 0.88 -6.84
N LEU A 154 -15.84 -0.04 -7.07
CA LEU A 154 -14.42 0.32 -7.29
C LEU A 154 -14.25 1.22 -8.52
N THR A 155 -14.99 0.93 -9.59
CA THR A 155 -14.99 1.75 -10.80
C THR A 155 -15.50 3.16 -10.51
N THR A 156 -16.60 3.26 -9.75
CA THR A 156 -17.21 4.53 -9.35
C THR A 156 -16.27 5.43 -8.55
N ILE A 157 -15.44 4.85 -7.67
CA ILE A 157 -14.44 5.61 -6.91
C ILE A 157 -13.51 6.38 -7.87
N SER A 158 -13.00 5.72 -8.91
CA SER A 158 -12.04 6.32 -9.85
C SER A 158 -12.71 7.23 -10.89
N THR A 159 -13.85 6.83 -11.44
CA THR A 159 -14.58 7.66 -12.43
C THR A 159 -15.11 8.94 -11.82
N GLY A 160 -15.44 8.93 -10.53
CA GLY A 160 -15.81 10.13 -9.76
C GLY A 160 -14.72 11.22 -9.70
N ILE A 161 -13.47 10.91 -10.07
CA ILE A 161 -12.37 11.88 -10.22
C ILE A 161 -11.79 11.91 -11.64
N ASN A 162 -12.56 11.46 -12.65
CA ASN A 162 -12.16 11.41 -14.05
C ASN A 162 -10.86 10.61 -14.30
N ARG A 163 -10.63 9.54 -13.54
CA ARG A 163 -9.50 8.63 -13.77
C ARG A 163 -9.93 7.33 -14.42
N PRO A 164 -9.25 6.89 -15.50
CA PRO A 164 -9.56 5.63 -16.16
C PRO A 164 -9.28 4.45 -15.23
N VAL A 165 -10.09 3.41 -15.37
CA VAL A 165 -9.98 2.16 -14.60
C VAL A 165 -9.61 1.04 -15.56
N THR A 166 -8.77 0.13 -15.10
CA THR A 166 -8.38 -1.05 -15.86
C THR A 166 -8.22 -2.22 -14.91
N GLU A 167 -8.85 -3.35 -15.25
CA GLU A 167 -8.60 -4.61 -14.58
C GLU A 167 -7.17 -5.08 -14.91
N ARG A 168 -6.46 -5.61 -13.91
CA ARG A 168 -5.05 -5.99 -14.02
C ARG A 168 -4.81 -7.42 -13.59
N THR A 169 -3.80 -8.05 -14.17
CA THR A 169 -3.20 -9.27 -13.60
C THR A 169 -2.33 -8.93 -12.39
N THR A 170 -1.85 -9.96 -11.67
CA THR A 170 -0.93 -9.80 -10.52
C THR A 170 0.36 -9.05 -10.90
N THR A 171 0.81 -9.17 -12.14
CA THR A 171 2.01 -8.48 -12.66
C THR A 171 1.67 -7.21 -13.43
N TYR A 172 0.48 -6.64 -13.21
CA TYR A 172 0.03 -5.39 -13.84
C TYR A 172 -0.07 -5.45 -15.37
N GLY A 173 -0.31 -6.65 -15.92
CA GLY A 173 -0.69 -6.82 -17.33
C GLY A 173 -2.20 -6.74 -17.54
N HIS A 174 -2.64 -6.84 -18.79
CA HIS A 174 -4.06 -6.91 -19.14
C HIS A 174 -4.56 -8.36 -19.03
N PRO A 175 -5.69 -8.61 -18.36
CA PRO A 175 -6.31 -9.93 -18.34
C PRO A 175 -6.85 -10.28 -19.74
N THR A 176 -6.86 -11.58 -20.06
CA THR A 176 -7.53 -12.08 -21.27
C THR A 176 -9.04 -11.81 -21.14
N PRO A 177 -9.72 -11.30 -22.20
CA PRO A 177 -11.17 -11.16 -22.20
C PRO A 177 -11.84 -12.51 -21.87
N ARG A 178 -12.84 -12.48 -20.99
CA ARG A 178 -13.66 -13.66 -20.68
C ARG A 178 -14.70 -13.93 -21.75
#